data_AF-Q8ITM8-F1
#
_entry.id   AF-Q8ITM8-F1
#
_cell.length_a   1.000
_cell.length_b   1.000
_cell.length_c   1.000
_cell.angle_alpha   90.00
_cell.angle_beta   90.00
_cell.angle_gamma   90.00
#
_symmetry.space_group_name_H-M   'P 1'
#
loop_
_entity.id
_entity.type
_entity.pdbx_description
1 polymer ?
#
loop_
_entity_poly.entity_id
_entity_poly.type
_entity_poly.pdbx_seq_one_letter_code
_entity_poly.pdbx_strand_id
1 'polypeptide(L)'
;RDLSSCAVIHNAPLQYISFDRTMQDIVYKLVPNLQEDEMTPQRDFYKSRNIPCPKDMPQNHDDDEKMLEAHAESDFHRLDEQVNVSLECMSNNFKNLQRRFIRCSSQATITHLKKWVAKK
;
A
#
# COMPACT_ATOMS: atom_id res chain seq x y z
N ARG A 1 40.31 -6.22 18.91
CA ARG A 1 39.24 -5.75 19.82
C ARG A 1 38.35 -4.85 19.00
N ASP A 2 37.23 -5.43 18.60
CA ASP A 2 36.18 -4.90 17.76
C ASP A 2 35.39 -3.74 18.38
N LEU A 3 34.52 -3.19 17.54
CA LEU A 3 33.49 -2.15 17.72
C LEU A 3 33.95 -0.71 17.50
N SER A 4 33.70 -0.19 16.29
CA SER A 4 33.05 1.14 16.11
C SER A 4 32.57 1.38 14.66
N SER A 5 31.94 0.40 14.01
CA SER A 5 31.37 0.55 12.65
C SER A 5 29.86 0.86 12.64
N CYS A 6 29.39 1.75 13.52
CA CYS A 6 27.96 2.08 13.60
C CYS A 6 27.77 3.59 13.73
N ALA A 7 28.07 4.35 12.68
CA ALA A 7 27.95 5.81 12.68
C ALA A 7 27.39 6.39 11.37
N VAL A 8 26.51 5.66 10.65
CA VAL A 8 25.89 6.20 9.43
C VAL A 8 24.42 5.78 9.30
N ILE A 9 23.58 6.03 10.31
CA ILE A 9 22.11 5.96 10.13
C ILE A 9 21.39 6.99 11.03
N HIS A 10 21.74 8.28 11.00
CA HIS A 10 21.13 9.24 11.95
C HIS A 10 20.92 10.67 11.43
N ASN A 11 20.59 10.88 10.14
CA ASN A 11 20.29 12.25 9.67
C ASN A 11 18.82 12.51 9.30
N ALA A 12 17.96 11.48 9.20
CA ALA A 12 16.52 11.67 9.01
C ALA A 12 15.73 10.39 9.34
N PRO A 13 15.39 10.14 10.62
CA PRO A 13 14.62 8.94 11.00
C PRO A 13 13.26 8.83 10.31
N LEU A 14 12.68 9.95 9.90
CA LEU A 14 11.41 9.99 9.16
C LEU A 14 11.52 9.52 7.71
N GLN A 15 12.72 9.47 7.11
CA GLN A 15 12.91 8.97 5.74
C GLN A 15 12.73 7.45 5.63
N TYR A 16 12.79 6.73 6.74
CA TYR A 16 12.70 5.27 6.79
C TYR A 16 11.36 4.79 7.36
N ILE A 17 10.43 5.71 7.62
CA ILE A 17 9.11 5.41 8.18
C ILE A 17 8.07 5.91 7.19
N SER A 18 7.30 4.99 6.64
CA SER A 18 6.16 5.29 5.77
C SER A 18 4.96 4.44 6.17
N PHE A 19 3.77 4.90 5.80
CA PHE A 19 2.55 4.13 6.00
C PHE A 19 2.55 2.92 5.07
N ASP A 20 2.49 1.71 5.63
CA ASP A 20 2.37 0.48 4.86
C ASP A 20 0.89 0.08 4.75
N ARG A 21 0.28 0.46 3.63
CA ARG A 21 -1.12 0.16 3.36
C ARG A 21 -1.41 -1.35 3.33
N THR A 22 -0.50 -2.14 2.75
CA THR A 22 -0.73 -3.58 2.59
C THR A 22 -0.68 -4.31 3.92
N MET A 23 0.30 -3.98 4.76
CA MET A 23 0.37 -4.48 6.12
C MET A 23 -0.89 -4.10 6.90
N GLN A 24 -1.33 -2.85 6.80
CA GLN A 24 -2.55 -2.39 7.47
C GLN A 24 -3.79 -3.17 7.02
N ASP A 25 -3.97 -3.36 5.71
CA ASP A 25 -5.12 -4.10 5.16
C ASP A 25 -5.10 -5.57 5.60
N ILE A 26 -3.92 -6.18 5.69
CA ILE A 26 -3.77 -7.54 6.21
C ILE A 26 -4.18 -7.57 7.68
N VAL A 27 -3.66 -6.64 8.49
CA VAL A 27 -3.93 -6.55 9.92
C VAL A 27 -5.42 -6.36 10.19
N TYR A 28 -6.08 -5.43 9.51
CA TYR A 28 -7.52 -5.22 9.63
C TYR A 28 -8.37 -6.40 9.18
N LYS A 29 -7.91 -7.19 8.19
CA LYS A 29 -8.61 -8.41 7.76
C LYS A 29 -8.44 -9.58 8.72
N LEU A 30 -7.31 -9.65 9.43
CA LEU A 30 -6.98 -10.76 10.32
C LEU A 30 -7.46 -10.56 11.75
N VAL A 31 -7.47 -9.32 12.24
CA VAL A 31 -7.82 -8.99 13.62
C VAL A 31 -9.27 -8.48 13.66
N PRO A 32 -10.23 -9.23 14.24
CA PRO A 32 -11.62 -8.81 14.31
C PRO A 32 -11.78 -7.50 15.07
N ASN A 33 -12.68 -6.64 14.59
CA ASN A 33 -13.07 -5.36 15.21
C ASN A 33 -11.95 -4.32 15.40
N LEU A 34 -10.68 -4.64 15.10
CA LEU A 34 -9.54 -3.73 15.31
C LEU A 34 -9.75 -2.35 14.68
N GLN A 35 -10.27 -2.33 13.46
CA GLN A 35 -10.54 -1.08 12.76
C GLN A 35 -11.62 -0.23 13.47
N GLU A 36 -12.66 -0.85 14.02
CA GLU A 36 -13.73 -0.16 14.76
C GLU A 36 -13.22 0.32 16.13
N ASP A 37 -12.44 -0.52 16.81
CA ASP A 37 -11.82 -0.25 18.11
C ASP A 37 -10.80 0.90 18.03
N GLU A 38 -10.13 1.09 16.90
CA GLU A 38 -9.26 2.26 16.66
C GLU A 38 -10.06 3.50 16.24
N MET A 39 -11.07 3.35 15.40
CA MET A 39 -11.87 4.46 14.88
C MET A 39 -12.75 5.10 15.96
N THR A 40 -13.29 4.32 16.89
CA THR A 40 -14.22 4.82 17.92
C THR A 40 -13.55 5.83 18.86
N PRO A 41 -12.43 5.52 19.54
CA PRO A 41 -11.73 6.47 20.41
C PRO A 41 -11.21 7.69 19.65
N GLN A 42 -10.77 7.49 18.39
CA GLN A 42 -10.36 8.60 17.54
C GLN A 42 -11.51 9.58 17.32
N ARG A 43 -12.69 9.09 16.94
CA ARG A 43 -13.88 9.95 16.73
C ARG A 43 -14.33 10.60 18.03
N ASP A 44 -14.31 9.88 19.15
CA ASP A 44 -14.69 10.41 20.45
C ASP A 44 -13.76 11.53 20.91
N PHE A 45 -12.45 11.43 20.64
CA PHE A 45 -11.49 12.50 20.90
C PHE A 45 -11.89 13.80 20.18
N TYR A 46 -12.18 13.74 18.88
CA TYR A 46 -12.56 14.92 18.10
C TYR A 46 -13.92 15.47 18.53
N LYS A 47 -14.91 14.60 18.73
CA LYS A 47 -16.25 14.97 19.23
C LYS A 47 -16.19 15.67 20.58
N SER A 48 -15.41 15.14 21.54
CA SER A 48 -15.28 15.72 22.88
C SER A 48 -14.68 17.14 22.89
N ARG A 49 -13.90 17.48 21.86
CA ARG A 49 -13.30 18.81 21.68
C ARG A 49 -14.13 19.73 20.79
N ASN A 50 -15.27 19.24 20.30
CA ASN A 50 -16.13 19.95 19.37
C ASN A 50 -15.38 20.36 18.08
N ILE A 51 -14.41 19.54 17.65
CA ILE A 51 -13.62 19.73 16.44
C ILE A 51 -14.03 18.65 15.43
N PRO A 52 -14.19 18.97 14.13
CA PRO A 52 -14.47 17.98 13.11
C PRO A 52 -13.34 16.95 13.01
N CYS A 53 -13.70 15.67 12.91
CA CYS A 53 -12.74 14.60 12.66
C CYS A 53 -12.15 14.77 11.24
N PRO A 54 -10.82 14.80 11.06
CA PRO A 54 -10.20 14.94 9.74
C PRO A 54 -10.65 13.88 8.74
N LYS A 55 -10.97 12.66 9.19
CA LYS A 55 -11.46 11.55 8.35
C LYS A 55 -12.93 11.73 7.89
N ASP A 56 -13.68 12.60 8.56
CA ASP A 56 -15.11 12.87 8.26
C ASP A 56 -15.29 14.20 7.49
N MET A 57 -14.22 14.99 7.36
CA MET A 57 -14.26 16.26 6.65
C MET A 57 -14.28 16.00 5.15
N PRO A 58 -15.12 16.70 4.37
CA PRO A 58 -14.96 16.70 2.92
C PRO A 58 -13.57 17.25 2.62
N GLN A 59 -12.69 16.41 2.06
CA GLN A 59 -11.39 16.86 1.60
C GLN A 59 -11.64 17.97 0.58
N ASN A 60 -11.08 19.16 0.81
CA ASN A 60 -11.09 20.21 -0.21
C ASN A 60 -10.23 19.69 -1.36
N HIS A 61 -10.90 19.14 -2.37
CA HIS A 61 -10.29 18.47 -3.50
C HIS A 61 -9.20 19.34 -4.16
N ASP A 62 -9.29 20.67 -4.19
CA ASP A 62 -8.32 21.50 -4.93
C ASP A 62 -6.87 21.52 -4.39
N ASP A 63 -6.65 21.48 -3.06
CA ASP A 63 -5.29 21.49 -2.48
C ASP A 63 -4.79 20.06 -2.17
N ASP A 64 -5.72 19.16 -1.81
CA ASP A 64 -5.43 17.74 -1.62
C ASP A 64 -5.21 17.03 -2.96
N GLU A 65 -5.92 17.32 -4.06
CA GLU A 65 -5.65 16.73 -5.39
C GLU A 65 -4.24 17.06 -5.85
N LYS A 66 -3.75 18.28 -5.65
CA LYS A 66 -2.37 18.62 -6.06
C LYS A 66 -1.30 17.86 -5.28
N MET A 67 -1.54 17.60 -3.98
CA MET A 67 -0.67 16.78 -3.12
C MET A 67 -0.86 15.28 -3.36
N LEU A 68 -2.10 14.82 -3.58
CA LEU A 68 -2.47 13.44 -3.89
C LEU A 68 -2.06 13.05 -5.30
N GLU A 69 -2.05 13.95 -6.28
CA GLU A 69 -1.63 13.68 -7.67
C GLU A 69 -0.11 13.69 -7.76
N ALA A 70 0.56 14.60 -7.05
CA ALA A 70 2.01 14.50 -6.87
C ALA A 70 2.41 13.21 -6.13
N HIS A 71 1.60 12.77 -5.16
CA HIS A 71 1.80 11.48 -4.49
C HIS A 71 1.33 10.30 -5.33
N ALA A 72 0.28 10.38 -6.14
CA ALA A 72 -0.29 9.27 -6.91
C ALA A 72 0.53 9.01 -8.18
N GLU A 73 1.03 10.06 -8.83
CA GLU A 73 2.02 9.92 -9.91
C GLU A 73 3.34 9.34 -9.39
N SER A 74 3.71 9.61 -8.13
CA SER A 74 4.93 9.04 -7.52
C SER A 74 4.72 7.74 -6.74
N ASP A 75 3.49 7.31 -6.50
CA ASP A 75 3.17 6.11 -5.73
C ASP A 75 3.17 4.85 -6.62
N PHE A 76 3.29 5.00 -7.94
CA PHE A 76 3.42 3.87 -8.88
C PHE A 76 2.33 2.80 -8.68
N HIS A 77 1.06 3.20 -8.52
CA HIS A 77 -0.09 2.31 -8.35
C HIS A 77 -0.07 1.43 -7.07
N ARG A 78 0.64 1.82 -6.00
CA ARG A 78 0.64 1.02 -4.76
C ARG A 78 -0.65 1.17 -3.95
N LEU A 79 -1.29 2.33 -4.03
CA LEU A 79 -2.58 2.60 -3.39
C LEU A 79 -3.78 2.02 -4.15
N ASP A 80 -3.61 1.60 -5.41
CA ASP A 80 -4.66 0.94 -6.16
C ASP A 80 -5.12 -0.35 -5.47
N GLU A 81 -6.40 -0.67 -5.64
CA GLU A 81 -6.94 -1.97 -5.22
C GLU A 81 -6.08 -3.10 -5.81
N GLN A 82 -5.65 -4.02 -4.96
CA GLN A 82 -4.77 -5.11 -5.37
C GLN A 82 -5.56 -6.37 -5.66
N VAL A 83 -5.31 -6.97 -6.82
CA VAL A 83 -5.91 -8.24 -7.25
C VAL A 83 -4.86 -9.34 -7.32
N ASN A 84 -5.28 -10.58 -7.05
CA ASN A 84 -4.44 -11.77 -7.18
C ASN A 84 -4.85 -12.56 -8.43
N VAL A 85 -3.90 -12.78 -9.33
CA VAL A 85 -4.11 -13.47 -10.61
C VAL A 85 -3.26 -14.75 -10.64
N SER A 86 -3.84 -15.85 -11.10
CA SER A 86 -3.10 -17.10 -11.42
C SER A 86 -2.87 -17.17 -12.93
N LEU A 87 -1.61 -17.38 -13.34
CA LEU A 87 -1.24 -17.61 -14.73
C LEU A 87 -0.99 -19.10 -14.99
N GLU A 88 -1.71 -19.66 -15.95
CA GLU A 88 -1.61 -21.06 -16.33
C GLU A 88 -1.31 -21.21 -17.83
N CYS A 89 -0.43 -22.14 -18.17
CA CYS A 89 -0.20 -22.48 -19.57
C CYS A 89 -1.12 -23.64 -19.97
N MET A 90 -2.02 -23.40 -20.92
CA MET A 90 -2.93 -24.43 -21.44
C MET A 90 -2.23 -25.40 -22.42
N SER A 91 -0.99 -25.13 -22.80
CA SER A 91 -0.21 -25.96 -23.72
C SER A 91 0.85 -26.76 -22.96
N ASN A 92 0.88 -28.06 -23.18
CA ASN A 92 1.86 -28.97 -22.56
C ASN A 92 3.28 -28.79 -23.10
N ASN A 93 3.46 -27.97 -24.14
CA ASN A 93 4.76 -27.76 -24.79
C ASN A 93 5.63 -26.71 -24.10
N PHE A 94 5.05 -25.91 -23.20
CA PHE A 94 5.78 -24.87 -22.47
C PHE A 94 5.92 -25.26 -21.00
N LYS A 95 7.09 -24.96 -20.43
CA LYS A 95 7.31 -25.14 -19.00
C LYS A 95 6.41 -24.18 -18.23
N ASN A 96 5.76 -24.70 -17.20
CA ASN A 96 4.98 -23.88 -16.28
C ASN A 96 5.87 -22.82 -15.62
N LEU A 97 5.28 -21.64 -15.38
CA LEU A 97 5.94 -20.58 -14.63
C LEU A 97 6.23 -21.05 -13.21
N GLN A 98 7.45 -20.81 -12.71
CA GLN A 98 7.80 -21.14 -11.33
C GLN A 98 6.99 -20.31 -10.31
N ARG A 99 6.60 -19.09 -10.66
CA ARG A 99 5.70 -18.24 -9.87
C ARG A 99 4.46 -17.96 -10.70
N ARG A 100 3.36 -18.64 -10.40
CA ARG A 100 2.10 -18.54 -11.17
C ARG A 100 1.14 -17.51 -10.60
N PHE A 101 1.26 -17.20 -9.31
CA PHE A 101 0.44 -16.21 -8.64
C PHE A 101 1.12 -14.85 -8.66
N ILE A 102 0.37 -13.83 -9.08
CA ILE A 102 0.81 -12.45 -9.16
C ILE A 102 -0.19 -11.61 -8.37
N ARG A 103 0.32 -10.75 -7.50
CA ARG A 103 -0.45 -9.64 -6.93
C ARG A 103 -0.08 -8.36 -7.67
N CYS A 104 -1.07 -7.67 -8.21
CA CYS A 104 -0.86 -6.41 -8.91
C CYS A 104 -2.05 -5.45 -8.71
N SER A 105 -1.85 -4.18 -9.03
CA SER A 105 -2.94 -3.20 -9.11
C SER A 105 -4.06 -3.71 -10.03
N SER A 106 -5.31 -3.40 -9.68
CA SER A 106 -6.50 -3.64 -10.48
C SER A 106 -6.48 -2.89 -11.82
N GLN A 107 -5.62 -1.87 -11.96
CA GLN A 107 -5.36 -1.17 -13.21
C GLN A 107 -4.32 -1.87 -14.11
N ALA A 108 -3.73 -2.97 -13.67
CA ALA A 108 -2.74 -3.70 -14.46
C ALA A 108 -3.36 -4.25 -15.75
N THR A 109 -2.78 -3.87 -16.90
CA THR A 109 -3.25 -4.32 -18.22
C THR A 109 -2.62 -5.65 -18.64
N ILE A 110 -3.22 -6.30 -19.65
CA ILE A 110 -2.64 -7.49 -20.31
C ILE A 110 -1.22 -7.20 -20.82
N THR A 111 -0.93 -5.98 -21.27
CA THR A 111 0.41 -5.59 -21.71
C THR A 111 1.43 -5.65 -20.58
N HIS A 112 1.06 -5.25 -19.36
CA HIS A 112 1.93 -5.38 -18.18
C HIS A 112 2.23 -6.85 -17.88
N LEU A 113 1.20 -7.71 -17.92
CA LEU A 113 1.37 -9.15 -17.70
C LEU A 113 2.24 -9.81 -18.77
N LYS A 114 2.04 -9.47 -20.06
CA LYS A 114 2.87 -9.97 -21.16
C LYS A 114 4.35 -9.59 -20.98
N LYS A 115 4.63 -8.33 -20.63
CA LYS A 115 6.00 -7.86 -20.35
C LYS A 115 6.62 -8.59 -19.15
N TRP A 116 5.83 -8.83 -18.11
CA TRP A 116 6.28 -9.57 -16.92
C TRP A 116 6.66 -11.01 -17.24
N VAL A 117 5.83 -11.72 -18.02
CA VAL A 117 6.12 -13.09 -18.47
C VAL A 117 7.36 -13.13 -19.36
N ALA A 118 7.52 -12.17 -20.26
CA ALA A 118 8.67 -12.13 -21.18
C ALA A 118 10.02 -11.83 -20.49
N LYS A 119 10.01 -11.16 -19.33
CA LYS A 119 11.22 -10.86 -18.54
C LYS A 119 11.67 -12.04 -17.67
N LYS A 120 10.86 -13.10 -17.60
CA LYS A 120 10.99 -14.26 -16.70
C LYS A 120 11.49 -15.48 -17.46
#